data_AF-A0A7X2MGN1-F1
#
_entry.id   AF-A0A7X2MGN1-F1
#
_cell.length_a   1.000
_cell.length_b   1.000
_cell.length_c   1.000
_cell.angle_alpha   90.00
_cell.angle_beta   90.00
_cell.angle_gamma   90.00
#
_symmetry.space_group_name_H-M   'P 1'
#
loop_
_entity.id
_entity.type
_entity.pdbx_description
1 polymer ?
#
loop_
_entity_poly.entity_id
_entity_poly.type
_entity_poly.pdbx_seq_one_letter_code
_entity_poly.pdbx_strand_id
1 'polypeptide(L)' 'MINVLVAGFKGSMGNKTIHMVANNDKFKLAGVYNPVVTEKNVNEVTEFADLDVPV' A
#
# COMPACT_ATOMS: atom_id res chain seq x y z
N MET A 1 16.12 -6.94 -2.00
CA MET A 1 14.91 -6.13 -1.79
C MET A 1 13.75 -6.88 -2.42
N ILE A 2 12.74 -7.23 -1.63
CA ILE A 2 11.58 -8.02 -2.08
C ILE A 2 10.46 -7.04 -2.44
N ASN A 3 9.94 -7.14 -3.66
CA ASN A 3 8.80 -6.34 -4.11
C ASN A 3 7.50 -6.97 -3.60
N VAL A 4 6.64 -6.17 -2.98
CA VAL A 4 5.39 -6.61 -2.37
C VAL A 4 4.22 -5.87 -3.00
N LEU A 5 3.15 -6.60 -3.32
CA LEU A 5 1.85 -6.04 -3.68
C LEU A 5 0.83 -6.39 -2.60
N VAL A 6 0.04 -5.41 -2.16
CA VAL A 6 -0.97 -5.60 -1.11
C VAL A 6 -2.37 -5.50 -1.69
N ALA A 7 -3.06 -6.64 -1.80
CA ALA A 7 -4.47 -6.68 -2.16
C ALA A 7 -5.36 -6.47 -0.92
N GLY A 8 -6.44 -5.68 -1.07
CA GLY A 8 -7.34 -5.33 0.02
C GLY A 8 -6.77 -4.30 0.99
N PHE A 9 -5.99 -3.33 0.48
CA PHE A 9 -5.20 -2.41 1.31
C PHE A 9 -6.02 -1.51 2.26
N LYS A 10 -7.28 -1.21 1.94
CA LYS A 10 -8.21 -0.49 2.83
C LYS A 10 -8.77 -1.36 3.97
N GLY A 11 -8.55 -2.67 3.94
CA GLY A 11 -8.93 -3.56 5.03
C GLY A 11 -7.94 -3.51 6.20
N SER A 12 -8.36 -3.95 7.39
CA SER A 12 -7.53 -3.96 8.60
C SER A 12 -6.18 -4.67 8.41
N MET A 13 -6.17 -5.79 7.68
CA MET A 13 -4.93 -6.54 7.41
C MET A 13 -4.05 -5.83 6.38
N GLY A 14 -4.62 -5.36 5.27
CA GLY A 14 -3.87 -4.68 4.21
C GLY A 14 -3.20 -3.40 4.70
N ASN A 15 -3.89 -2.63 5.53
CA ASN A 15 -3.35 -1.43 6.14
C ASN A 15 -2.13 -1.73 7.04
N LYS A 16 -2.25 -2.72 7.93
CA LYS A 16 -1.12 -3.18 8.75
C LYS A 16 0.05 -3.71 7.92
N THR A 17 -0.24 -4.38 6.80
CA THR A 17 0.80 -4.86 5.88
C THR A 17 1.55 -3.72 5.20
N ILE A 18 0.85 -2.66 4.77
CA ILE A 18 1.50 -1.46 4.22
C ILE A 18 2.46 -0.87 5.26
N HIS A 19 2.01 -0.67 6.50
CA HIS A 19 2.87 -0.15 7.57
C HIS A 19 4.09 -1.05 7.84
N MET A 20 3.91 -2.37 7.82
CA MET A 20 5.01 -3.32 8.02
C MET A 20 6.03 -3.30 6.87
N VAL A 21 5.56 -3.12 5.63
CA VAL A 21 6.41 -3.01 4.44
C VAL A 21 7.14 -1.66 4.41
N ALA A 22 6.45 -0.56 4.71
CA ALA A 22 7.02 0.78 4.70
C ALA A 22 8.12 0.97 5.76
N ASN A 23 8.01 0.28 6.90
CA ASN A 23 8.98 0.36 8.00
C ASN A 23 10.11 -0.69 7.92
N ASN A 24 10.29 -1.38 6.78
CA ASN A 24 11.27 -2.45 6.66
C ASN A 24 12.04 -2.40 5.33
N ASP A 25 13.32 -2.05 5.42
CA ASP A 25 14.24 -1.86 4.29
C ASP A 25 14.44 -3.10 3.40
N LYS A 26 14.04 -4.29 3.87
CA LYS A 26 14.09 -5.52 3.06
C LYS A 26 12.98 -5.55 2.01
N PHE A 27 11.91 -4.81 2.21
CA PHE A 27 10.73 -4.77 1.37
C PHE A 27 10.61 -3.45 0.60
N LYS A 28 9.91 -3.51 -0.53
CA LYS A 28 9.47 -2.35 -1.28
C LYS A 28 8.01 -2.56 -1.67
N LEU A 29 7.15 -1.62 -1.32
CA LEU A 29 5.76 -1.63 -1.77
C LEU A 29 5.73 -1.26 -3.26
N ALA A 30 5.38 -2.21 -4.12
CA ALA A 30 5.37 -2.03 -5.57
C ALA A 30 4.00 -1.59 -6.09
N GLY A 31 2.95 -1.89 -5.35
CA GLY A 31 1.56 -1.57 -5.70
C GLY A 31 0.61 -2.02 -4.61
N VAL A 32 -0.61 -1.49 -4.64
CA VAL A 32 -1.72 -2.04 -3.88
C VAL A 32 -2.83 -2.43 -4.84
N TYR A 33 -3.90 -3.03 -4.33
CA TYR A 33 -5.08 -3.34 -5.13
C TYR A 33 -6.33 -3.36 -4.26
N ASN A 34 -7.47 -2.89 -4.77
CA ASN A 34 -8.77 -3.09 -4.18
C ASN A 34 -9.85 -3.05 -5.29
N PRO A 35 -10.81 -3.99 -5.37
CA PRO A 35 -11.79 -4.01 -6.45
C PRO A 35 -12.80 -2.86 -6.45
N VAL A 36 -12.95 -2.14 -5.34
CA VAL A 36 -14.02 -1.12 -5.16
C VAL A 36 -13.51 0.31 -5.02
N VAL A 37 -12.22 0.55 -5.30
CA VAL A 37 -11.59 1.88 -5.16
C VAL A 37 -11.47 2.56 -6.52
N THR A 38 -11.47 3.90 -6.48
CA THR A 38 -11.30 4.74 -7.68
C THR A 38 -9.99 5.52 -7.65
N GLU A 39 -9.32 5.52 -6.49
CA GLU A 39 -7.98 6.05 -6.31
C GLU A 39 -7.00 5.38 -7.26
N LYS A 40 -6.10 6.15 -7.85
CA LYS A 40 -5.06 5.65 -8.77
C LYS A 40 -3.72 5.51 -8.06
N ASN A 41 -3.54 6.20 -6.95
CA ASN A 41 -2.36 6.16 -6.12
C ASN A 41 -2.74 6.11 -4.64
N VAL A 42 -1.90 5.43 -3.85
CA VAL A 42 -2.07 5.25 -2.41
C VAL A 42 -2.03 6.58 -1.66
N ASN A 43 -1.26 7.56 -2.14
CA ASN A 43 -1.17 8.89 -1.53
C ASN A 43 -2.49 9.71 -1.58
N GLU A 44 -3.47 9.28 -2.39
CA GLU A 44 -4.83 9.85 -2.38
C GLU A 44 -5.59 9.50 -1.09
N VAL A 45 -5.11 8.50 -0.33
CA VAL A 45 -5.62 8.15 0.99
C VAL A 45 -4.81 8.89 2.05
N THR A 46 -5.46 9.72 2.86
CA THR A 46 -4.82 10.60 3.85
C THR A 46 -3.82 9.89 4.77
N GLU A 47 -4.10 8.64 5.14
CA GLU A 47 -3.21 7.83 6.01
C GLU A 47 -1.86 7.50 5.36
N PHE A 48 -1.80 7.49 4.03
CA PHE A 48 -0.63 7.08 3.25
C PHE A 48 -0.12 8.18 2.32
N ALA A 49 -0.34 9.45 2.69
CA ALA A 49 0.04 10.61 1.87
C ALA A 49 1.51 10.63 1.44
N ASP A 50 2.39 9.99 2.23
CA ASP A 50 3.83 9.91 1.98
C ASP A 50 4.23 8.75 1.03
N LEU A 51 3.29 7.91 0.61
CA LEU A 51 3.54 6.73 -0.22
C LEU A 51 3.11 6.95 -1.67
N ASP A 52 4.08 7.19 -2.56
CA ASP A 52 3.86 7.26 -4.00
C ASP A 52 3.86 5.85 -4.62
N VAL A 53 2.71 5.19 -4.58
CA VAL A 53 2.53 3.79 -4.99
C VAL A 53 1.22 3.63 -5.77
N PRO A 54 1.21 2.95 -6.93
CA PRO A 54 0.00 2.74 -7.71
C PRO A 54 -1.00 1.82 -7.02
N VAL A 55 -2.29 2.09 -7.23
CA VAL A 55 -3.46 1.30 -6.79
C VAL A 55 -3.99 0.41 -7.92
#